data_AF-A0A1D1XD23-F1
#
_entry.id   AF-A0A1D1XD23-F1
#
_cell.length_a   1.000
_cell.length_b   1.000
_cell.length_c   1.000
_cell.angle_alpha   90.00
_cell.angle_beta   90.00
_cell.angle_gamma   90.00
#
_symmetry.space_group_name_H-M   'P 1'
#
loop_
_entity.id
_entity.type
_entity.pdbx_description
1 polymer ?
#
loop_
_entity_poly.entity_id
_entity_poly.type
_entity_poly.pdbx_seq_one_letter_code
_entity_poly.pdbx_strand_id
1 'polypeptide(L)'
;MRPLADSILSQSCLVNVVRPCWISKVESFNGMWHLSENGKSKGHFDSIVFAHNGKCANRLLSSSGLPLLTRQMKRLELSSIWALLAAFYDPLPIPHDGAVPAFEGAFVKGIDAISWMANNTRKLFPPNHDMPHCWTFFSTAAYGKQNKVPQVDHLSIHILLGKYSYSHS
;
A
#
# COMPACT_ATOMS: atom_id res chain seq x y z
N MET A 1 -3.61 8.10 2.23
CA MET A 1 -2.18 8.04 1.83
C MET A 1 -1.81 9.01 0.71
N ARG A 2 -2.62 9.17 -0.36
CA ARG A 2 -2.28 10.07 -1.47
C ARG A 2 -1.98 11.54 -1.04
N PRO A 3 -2.79 12.21 -0.20
CA PRO A 3 -2.49 13.57 0.22
C PRO A 3 -1.14 13.70 0.94
N LEU A 4 -0.78 12.71 1.77
CA LEU A 4 0.52 12.66 2.42
C LEU A 4 1.66 12.49 1.41
N ALA A 5 1.51 11.56 0.45
CA ALA A 5 2.50 11.36 -0.61
C ALA A 5 2.67 12.63 -1.45
N ASP A 6 1.57 13.27 -1.85
CA ASP A 6 1.58 14.52 -2.62
C ASP A 6 2.23 15.66 -1.81
N SER A 7 2.00 15.72 -0.49
CA SER A 7 2.67 16.68 0.41
C SER A 7 4.17 16.44 0.58
N ILE A 8 4.63 15.19 0.54
CA ILE A 8 6.06 14.86 0.56
C ILE A 8 6.70 15.27 -0.77
N LEU A 9 6.00 15.03 -1.88
CA LEU A 9 6.47 15.35 -3.22
C LEU A 9 6.54 16.84 -3.49
N SER A 10 5.60 17.64 -2.97
CA SER A 10 5.60 19.10 -3.16
C SER A 10 6.84 19.79 -2.57
N GLN A 11 7.52 19.13 -1.62
CA GLN A 11 8.76 19.61 -1.02
C GLN A 11 10.01 19.22 -1.83
N SER A 12 9.88 18.45 -2.90
CA SER A 12 11.00 17.92 -3.69
C SER A 12 10.92 18.32 -5.16
N CYS A 13 11.89 19.10 -5.64
CA CYS A 13 12.02 19.45 -7.06
C CYS A 13 12.71 18.36 -7.91
N LEU A 14 13.26 17.31 -7.28
CA LEU A 14 14.05 16.26 -7.95
C LEU A 14 13.23 15.05 -8.39
N VAL A 15 11.94 15.01 -8.07
CA VAL A 15 11.10 13.83 -8.26
C VAL A 15 10.04 14.12 -9.31
N ASN A 16 10.04 13.32 -10.38
CA ASN A 16 8.95 13.31 -11.36
C ASN A 16 8.04 12.12 -11.11
N VAL A 17 6.73 12.37 -10.98
CA VAL A 17 5.72 11.34 -10.70
C VAL A 17 4.79 11.19 -11.89
N VAL A 18 4.81 10.01 -12.52
CA VAL A 18 3.97 9.69 -13.67
C VAL A 18 2.78 8.83 -13.24
N ARG A 19 1.56 9.32 -13.46
CA ARG A 19 0.30 8.62 -13.18
C ARG A 19 -0.76 8.98 -14.24
N PRO A 20 -1.58 8.02 -14.71
CA PRO A 20 -1.46 6.59 -14.48
C PRO A 20 -0.25 5.98 -15.22
N CYS A 21 0.42 4.99 -14.61
CA CYS A 21 1.54 4.27 -15.21
C CYS A 21 1.67 2.88 -14.60
N TRP A 22 1.60 1.85 -15.45
CA TRP A 22 1.69 0.43 -15.11
C TRP A 22 2.88 -0.18 -15.83
N ILE A 23 4.06 -0.17 -15.21
CA ILE A 23 5.20 -0.87 -15.81
C ILE A 23 4.88 -2.36 -15.86
N SER A 24 4.92 -2.91 -17.07
CA SER A 24 4.67 -4.33 -17.34
C SER A 24 5.94 -5.14 -17.47
N LYS A 25 7.06 -4.49 -17.80
CA LYS A 25 8.34 -5.13 -18.08
C LYS A 25 9.52 -4.25 -17.67
N VAL A 26 10.57 -4.89 -17.18
CA VAL A 26 11.85 -4.29 -16.81
C VAL A 26 12.95 -5.13 -17.41
N GLU A 27 13.87 -4.54 -18.15
CA GLU A 27 14.97 -5.26 -18.80
C GLU A 27 16.30 -4.52 -18.58
N SER A 28 17.39 -5.27 -18.38
CA SER A 28 18.73 -4.71 -18.40
C SER A 28 19.24 -4.69 -19.84
N PHE A 29 19.61 -3.52 -20.35
CA PHE A 29 20.20 -3.38 -21.68
C PHE A 29 21.27 -2.28 -21.65
N ASN A 30 22.46 -2.60 -22.18
CA ASN A 30 23.59 -1.67 -22.29
C ASN A 30 23.92 -0.92 -20.97
N GLY A 31 23.92 -1.63 -19.84
CA GLY A 31 24.22 -1.05 -18.52
C GLY A 31 23.10 -0.23 -17.88
N MET A 32 21.95 -0.09 -18.53
CA MET A 32 20.79 0.64 -18.01
C MET A 32 19.56 -0.27 -17.83
N TRP A 33 18.61 0.18 -17.02
CA TRP A 33 17.31 -0.44 -16.83
C TRP A 33 16.27 0.21 -17.73
N HIS A 34 15.68 -0.60 -18.61
CA HIS A 34 14.66 -0.20 -19.56
C HIS A 34 13.29 -0.58 -19.00
N LEU A 35 12.38 0.39 -18.88
CA LEU A 35 11.02 0.19 -18.37
C LEU A 35 10.02 0.30 -19.52
N SER A 36 9.01 -0.57 -19.55
CA SER A 36 7.90 -0.44 -20.50
C SER A 36 6.55 -0.80 -19.90
N GLU A 37 5.51 -0.17 -20.45
CA GLU A 37 4.09 -0.43 -20.17
C GLU A 37 3.44 -0.93 -21.45
N ASN A 38 2.99 -2.18 -21.46
CA ASN A 38 2.35 -2.83 -22.60
C ASN A 38 3.15 -2.65 -23.91
N GLY A 39 4.47 -2.84 -23.82
CA GLY A 39 5.41 -2.68 -24.94
C GLY A 39 5.83 -1.23 -25.25
N LYS A 40 5.18 -0.22 -24.67
CA LYS A 40 5.58 1.19 -24.85
C LYS A 40 6.68 1.56 -23.87
N SER A 41 7.79 2.10 -24.36
CA SER A 41 8.91 2.56 -23.53
C SER A 41 8.47 3.65 -22.55
N LYS A 42 8.96 3.58 -21.31
CA LYS A 42 8.72 4.54 -20.22
C LYS A 42 10.01 5.15 -19.68
N GLY A 43 11.12 4.94 -20.38
CA GLY A 43 12.43 5.52 -20.05
C GLY A 43 13.48 4.47 -19.68
N HIS A 44 14.69 5.00 -19.49
CA HIS A 44 15.89 4.23 -19.17
C HIS A 44 16.55 4.85 -17.94
N PHE A 45 17.06 4.02 -17.04
CA PHE A 45 17.54 4.46 -15.72
C PHE A 45 18.79 3.70 -15.29
N ASP A 46 19.72 4.38 -14.65
CA ASP A 46 20.93 3.75 -14.09
C ASP A 46 20.60 2.83 -12.92
N SER A 47 19.49 3.09 -12.24
CA SER A 47 19.04 2.32 -11.07
C SER A 47 17.52 2.35 -10.95
N ILE A 48 16.97 1.28 -10.37
CA ILE A 48 15.54 1.13 -10.15
C ILE A 48 15.27 0.63 -8.73
N VAL A 49 14.17 1.10 -8.14
CA VAL A 49 13.69 0.66 -6.83
C VAL A 49 12.28 0.13 -6.98
N PHE A 50 12.05 -1.13 -6.60
CA PHE A 50 10.72 -1.73 -6.57
C PHE A 50 10.06 -1.52 -5.21
N ALA A 51 9.17 -0.53 -5.11
CA ALA A 51 8.37 -0.26 -3.92
C ALA A 51 6.92 -0.79 -4.08
N HIS A 52 6.78 -2.08 -4.37
CA HIS A 52 5.48 -2.75 -4.50
C HIS A 52 5.46 -4.05 -3.69
N ASN A 53 4.27 -4.56 -3.38
CA ASN A 53 4.12 -5.87 -2.73
C ASN A 53 4.86 -7.00 -3.49
N GLY A 54 5.23 -8.06 -2.76
CA GLY A 54 6.14 -9.10 -3.25
C GLY A 54 5.68 -9.81 -4.54
N LYS A 55 4.39 -10.17 -4.66
CA LYS A 55 3.84 -10.87 -5.84
C LYS A 55 4.05 -10.06 -7.13
N CYS A 56 3.75 -8.79 -7.07
CA CYS A 56 3.83 -7.87 -8.20
C CYS A 56 5.28 -7.48 -8.54
N ALA A 57 6.11 -7.21 -7.52
CA ALA A 57 7.54 -7.00 -7.73
C ALA A 57 8.18 -8.23 -8.39
N ASN A 58 7.82 -9.44 -7.96
CA ASN A 58 8.31 -10.68 -8.54
C ASN A 58 7.92 -10.86 -10.03
N ARG A 59 6.73 -10.40 -10.43
CA ARG A 59 6.31 -10.39 -11.85
C ARG A 59 7.17 -9.46 -12.70
N LEU A 60 7.61 -8.33 -12.17
CA LEU A 60 8.53 -7.44 -12.90
C LEU A 60 9.93 -8.05 -13.00
N LEU A 61 10.40 -8.59 -11.88
CA LEU A 61 11.69 -9.25 -11.78
C LEU A 61 11.82 -10.45 -12.73
N SER A 62 10.74 -11.16 -13.04
CA SER A 62 10.82 -12.26 -14.01
C SER A 62 11.25 -11.82 -15.40
N SER A 63 11.05 -10.55 -15.77
CA SER A 63 11.55 -9.98 -17.04
C SER A 63 12.95 -9.34 -16.93
N SER A 64 13.46 -9.13 -15.71
CA SER A 64 14.67 -8.34 -15.45
C SER A 64 15.99 -9.04 -15.75
N GLY A 65 15.97 -10.32 -16.12
CA GLY A 65 17.19 -11.11 -16.27
C GLY A 65 17.86 -11.50 -14.94
N LEU A 66 17.17 -11.35 -13.80
CA LEU A 66 17.66 -11.68 -12.45
C LEU A 66 16.97 -12.94 -11.88
N PRO A 67 17.31 -14.16 -12.36
CA PRO A 67 16.57 -15.37 -12.01
C PRO A 67 16.72 -15.78 -10.54
N LEU A 68 17.88 -15.53 -9.92
CA LEU A 68 18.10 -15.85 -8.51
C LEU A 68 17.23 -14.98 -7.58
N LEU A 69 17.20 -13.67 -7.85
CA LEU A 69 16.36 -12.74 -7.09
C LEU A 69 14.86 -13.06 -7.29
N THR A 70 14.45 -13.38 -8.52
CA THR A 70 13.08 -13.83 -8.82
C THR A 70 12.71 -15.08 -8.01
N ARG A 71 13.61 -16.07 -7.89
CA ARG A 71 13.36 -17.27 -7.07
C ARG A 71 13.24 -16.94 -5.58
N GLN A 72 14.07 -16.04 -5.07
CA GLN A 72 13.99 -15.62 -3.66
C GLN A 72 12.67 -14.89 -3.37
N MET A 73 12.26 -13.97 -4.24
CA MET A 73 11.03 -13.20 -4.08
C MET A 73 9.76 -14.04 -4.12
N LYS A 74 9.77 -15.18 -4.83
CA LYS A 74 8.66 -16.15 -4.82
C LYS A 74 8.37 -16.75 -3.44
N ARG A 75 9.32 -16.71 -2.50
CA ARG A 75 9.15 -17.26 -1.14
C ARG A 75 8.42 -16.29 -0.20
N LEU A 76 8.18 -15.05 -0.63
CA LEU A 76 7.47 -14.07 0.19
C LEU A 76 5.97 -14.36 0.16
N GLU A 77 5.43 -14.60 1.35
CA GLU A 77 4.00 -14.81 1.54
C GLU A 77 3.33 -13.55 2.10
N LEU A 78 2.12 -13.27 1.62
CA LEU A 78 1.30 -12.16 2.09
C LEU A 78 -0.01 -12.72 2.62
N SER A 79 -0.39 -12.30 3.82
CA SER A 79 -1.71 -12.59 4.37
C SER A 79 -2.77 -11.74 3.65
N SER A 80 -3.93 -12.33 3.42
CA SER A 80 -5.11 -11.61 2.91
C SER A 80 -5.94 -11.16 4.10
N ILE A 81 -6.33 -9.89 4.12
CA ILE A 81 -7.13 -9.26 5.19
C ILE A 81 -8.29 -8.52 4.53
N TRP A 82 -9.49 -8.69 5.07
CA TRP A 82 -10.64 -7.85 4.73
C TRP A 82 -10.67 -6.62 5.62
N ALA A 83 -10.99 -5.48 5.03
CA ALA A 83 -11.24 -4.23 5.73
C ALA A 83 -12.70 -3.83 5.52
N LEU A 84 -13.44 -3.68 6.62
CA LEU A 84 -14.78 -3.09 6.60
C LEU A 84 -14.69 -1.68 7.17
N LEU A 85 -15.18 -0.71 6.39
CA LEU A 85 -15.36 0.67 6.84
C LEU A 85 -16.85 0.89 7.05
N ALA A 86 -17.23 1.38 8.23
CA ALA A 86 -18.61 1.65 8.59
C ALA A 86 -18.74 3.07 9.14
N ALA A 87 -19.86 3.74 8.82
CA ALA A 87 -20.19 5.06 9.35
C ALA A 87 -21.57 4.99 10.01
N PHE A 88 -21.66 5.47 11.24
CA PHE A 88 -22.89 5.49 12.03
C PHE A 88 -23.28 6.93 12.35
N TYR A 89 -24.56 7.26 12.25
CA TYR A 89 -25.05 8.57 12.69
C TYR A 89 -24.99 8.67 14.22
N ASP A 90 -25.48 7.65 14.91
CA ASP A 90 -25.39 7.54 16.36
C ASP A 90 -24.11 6.79 16.78
N PRO A 91 -23.51 7.14 17.93
CA PRO A 91 -22.35 6.42 18.44
C PRO A 91 -22.71 4.98 18.82
N LEU A 92 -21.79 4.05 18.57
CA LEU A 92 -21.93 2.68 19.06
C LEU A 92 -21.97 2.66 20.60
N PRO A 93 -22.81 1.81 21.23
CA PRO A 93 -22.88 1.70 22.67
C PRO A 93 -21.62 1.01 23.19
N ILE A 94 -20.65 1.79 23.66
CA ILE A 94 -19.42 1.29 24.26
C ILE A 94 -19.52 1.46 25.77
N PRO A 95 -19.32 0.40 26.57
CA PRO A 95 -19.28 0.52 28.02
C PRO A 95 -18.23 1.55 28.44
N HIS A 96 -18.66 2.57 29.18
CA HIS A 96 -17.77 3.61 29.70
C HIS A 96 -17.75 3.48 31.23
N ASP A 97 -16.64 3.01 31.79
CA ASP A 97 -16.47 2.83 33.23
C ASP A 97 -15.98 4.11 33.93
N GLY A 98 -15.84 5.22 33.19
CA GLY A 98 -15.46 6.53 33.73
C GLY A 98 -13.97 6.67 34.07
N ALA A 99 -13.21 5.58 34.01
CA ALA A 99 -11.78 5.55 34.32
C ALA A 99 -10.89 5.48 33.08
N VAL A 100 -11.41 4.94 31.96
CA VAL A 100 -10.67 4.78 30.71
C VAL A 100 -11.06 5.87 29.70
N PRO A 101 -10.09 6.48 28.97
CA PRO A 101 -10.43 7.40 27.88
C PRO A 101 -11.33 6.74 26.84
N ALA A 102 -12.11 7.56 26.13
CA ALA A 102 -13.05 7.10 25.10
C ALA A 102 -12.37 6.14 24.11
N PHE A 103 -13.03 5.02 23.79
CA PHE A 103 -12.46 3.96 22.97
C PHE A 103 -12.05 4.44 21.57
N GLU A 104 -10.78 4.25 21.22
CA GLU A 104 -10.21 4.58 19.91
C GLU A 104 -9.89 3.36 19.05
N GLY A 105 -9.63 2.21 19.68
CA GLY A 105 -9.38 0.95 18.98
C GLY A 105 -8.81 -0.14 19.88
N ALA A 106 -8.94 -1.39 19.45
CA ALA A 106 -8.45 -2.55 20.17
C ALA A 106 -8.24 -3.77 19.28
N PHE A 107 -7.32 -4.63 19.72
CA PHE A 107 -7.24 -6.00 19.22
C PHE A 107 -8.41 -6.80 19.76
N VAL A 108 -9.01 -7.61 18.89
CA VAL A 108 -10.18 -8.41 19.24
C VAL A 108 -9.74 -9.85 19.51
N LYS A 109 -10.21 -10.42 20.62
CA LYS A 109 -9.99 -11.82 21.00
C LYS A 109 -11.33 -12.54 21.10
N GLY A 110 -11.33 -13.85 20.87
CA GLY A 110 -12.53 -14.69 20.95
C GLY A 110 -13.49 -14.57 19.77
N ILE A 111 -13.12 -13.83 18.71
CA ILE A 111 -13.90 -13.71 17.48
C ILE A 111 -12.99 -14.09 16.30
N ASP A 112 -13.30 -15.19 15.62
CA ASP A 112 -12.44 -15.71 14.54
C ASP A 112 -12.42 -14.81 13.29
N ALA A 113 -13.47 -14.01 13.10
CA ALA A 113 -13.60 -13.16 11.92
C ALA A 113 -12.82 -11.85 12.04
N ILE A 114 -12.65 -11.28 13.25
CA ILE A 114 -12.15 -9.92 13.46
C ILE A 114 -10.88 -9.96 14.30
N SER A 115 -9.82 -9.29 13.84
CA SER A 115 -8.56 -9.17 14.57
C SER A 115 -8.36 -7.81 15.23
N TRP A 116 -8.93 -6.76 14.65
CA TRP A 116 -8.75 -5.39 15.11
C TRP A 116 -9.97 -4.53 14.73
N MET A 117 -10.29 -3.56 15.59
CA MET A 117 -11.25 -2.51 15.28
C MET A 117 -10.77 -1.15 15.78
N ALA A 118 -11.19 -0.08 15.11
CA ALA A 118 -10.86 1.29 15.49
C ALA A 118 -12.02 2.25 15.23
N ASN A 119 -12.20 3.19 16.15
CA ASN A 119 -13.05 4.36 16.01
C ASN A 119 -12.20 5.47 15.36
N ASN A 120 -12.26 5.57 14.04
CA ASN A 120 -11.48 6.55 13.27
C ASN A 120 -11.84 7.98 13.66
N THR A 121 -13.11 8.25 13.96
CA THR A 121 -13.56 9.59 14.34
C THR A 121 -12.86 10.05 15.62
N ARG A 122 -12.81 9.20 16.65
CA ARG A 122 -12.12 9.52 17.90
C ARG A 122 -10.61 9.62 17.74
N LYS A 123 -10.03 8.73 16.94
CA LYS A 123 -8.57 8.66 16.76
C LYS A 123 -7.98 9.80 15.92
N LEU A 124 -8.69 10.29 14.91
CA LEU A 124 -8.13 11.19 13.89
C LEU A 124 -8.67 12.62 13.92
N PHE A 125 -9.86 12.83 14.47
CA PHE A 125 -10.52 14.13 14.42
C PHE A 125 -10.78 14.67 15.83
N PRO A 126 -10.70 15.99 16.03
CA PRO A 126 -11.27 16.60 17.23
C PRO A 126 -12.77 16.27 17.30
N PRO A 127 -13.34 16.13 18.51
CA PRO A 127 -14.75 15.82 18.68
C PRO A 127 -15.59 16.95 18.07
N ASN A 128 -16.14 16.70 16.87
CA ASN A 128 -17.12 17.56 16.24
C ASN A 128 -18.43 16.77 16.18
N HIS A 129 -19.49 17.32 16.78
CA HIS A 129 -20.69 16.56 17.15
C HIS A 129 -21.61 16.21 15.96
N ASP A 130 -21.42 16.86 14.80
CA ASP A 130 -22.30 16.70 13.63
C ASP A 130 -21.74 15.76 12.55
N MET A 131 -20.64 15.05 12.82
CA MET A 131 -20.03 14.15 11.86
C MET A 131 -20.32 12.68 12.18
N PRO A 132 -20.58 11.83 11.17
CA PRO A 132 -20.74 10.40 11.37
C PRO A 132 -19.57 9.77 12.14
N HIS A 133 -19.89 8.81 13.00
CA HIS A 133 -18.94 7.97 13.71
C HIS A 133 -18.38 6.92 12.75
N CYS A 134 -17.15 7.14 12.28
CA CYS A 134 -16.46 6.31 11.32
C CYS A 134 -15.62 5.24 12.02
N TRP A 135 -15.74 4.00 11.56
CA TRP A 135 -15.08 2.83 12.11
C TRP A 135 -14.37 2.02 11.04
N THR A 136 -13.26 1.39 11.44
CA THR A 136 -12.55 0.40 10.63
C THR A 136 -12.48 -0.91 11.39
N PHE A 137 -12.81 -2.00 10.72
CA PHE A 137 -12.65 -3.37 11.22
C PHE A 137 -11.72 -4.13 10.28
N PHE A 138 -10.73 -4.82 10.84
CA PHE A 138 -9.89 -5.73 10.08
C PHE A 138 -10.19 -7.17 10.45
N SER A 139 -10.27 -8.02 9.43
CA SER A 139 -10.45 -9.44 9.64
C SER A 139 -9.20 -10.09 10.23
N THR A 140 -9.33 -11.32 10.72
CA THR A 140 -8.15 -12.18 10.89
C THR A 140 -7.58 -12.61 9.52
N ALA A 141 -6.32 -13.03 9.50
CA ALA A 141 -5.69 -13.60 8.31
C ALA A 141 -6.35 -14.91 7.87
N ALA A 142 -6.82 -15.72 8.84
CA ALA A 142 -7.53 -16.97 8.56
C ALA A 142 -8.85 -16.70 7.84
N TYR A 143 -9.66 -15.77 8.38
CA TYR A 143 -10.91 -15.36 7.74
C TYR A 143 -10.67 -14.80 6.34
N GLY A 144 -9.65 -13.94 6.17
CA GLY A 144 -9.31 -13.36 4.88
C GLY A 144 -8.80 -14.38 3.85
N LYS A 145 -8.12 -15.44 4.29
CA LYS A 145 -7.72 -16.56 3.42
C LYS A 145 -8.92 -17.38 2.96
N GLN A 146 -9.86 -17.67 3.85
CA GLN A 146 -11.05 -18.49 3.54
C GLN A 146 -12.04 -17.76 2.62
N ASN A 147 -12.16 -16.44 2.77
CA ASN A 147 -13.10 -15.61 2.03
C ASN A 147 -12.42 -14.79 0.92
N LYS A 148 -11.27 -15.24 0.42
CA LYS A 148 -10.51 -14.48 -0.58
C LYS A 148 -11.21 -14.54 -1.93
N VAL A 149 -11.48 -13.37 -2.52
CA VAL A 149 -11.99 -13.25 -3.89
C VAL A 149 -10.84 -13.12 -4.91
N PRO A 150 -11.06 -13.47 -6.20
CA PRO A 150 -10.08 -13.24 -7.26
C PRO A 150 -9.64 -11.77 -7.31
N GLN A 151 -8.33 -11.53 -7.31
CA GLN A 151 -7.77 -10.19 -7.42
C GLN A 151 -7.58 -9.83 -8.90
N VAL A 152 -8.08 -8.68 -9.35
CA VAL A 152 -7.72 -8.11 -10.66
C VAL A 152 -6.27 -7.63 -10.62
N ASP A 153 -5.41 -8.25 -11.43
CA ASP A 153 -3.96 -7.98 -11.47
C ASP A 153 -3.63 -6.69 -12.26
N HIS A 154 -4.02 -5.51 -11.76
CA HIS A 154 -3.57 -4.22 -12.29
C HIS A 154 -2.47 -3.62 -11.40
N LEU A 155 -1.26 -3.54 -11.95
CA LEU A 155 -0.02 -3.23 -11.24
C LEU A 155 0.30 -1.72 -11.21
N SER A 156 -0.29 -0.95 -10.31
CA SER A 156 0.03 0.48 -10.21
C SER A 156 1.40 0.66 -9.57
N ILE A 157 2.45 0.90 -10.36
CA ILE A 157 3.80 1.16 -9.84
C ILE A 157 3.97 2.66 -9.71
N HIS A 158 4.31 3.10 -8.50
CA HIS A 158 4.85 4.43 -8.29
C HIS A 158 6.36 4.36 -8.41
N ILE A 159 6.86 4.68 -9.60
CA ILE A 159 8.30 4.83 -9.79
C ILE A 159 8.67 6.18 -9.17
N LEU A 160 9.43 6.14 -8.07
CA LEU A 160 10.13 7.32 -7.57
C LEU A 160 11.44 7.40 -8.35
N LEU A 161 11.52 8.37 -9.25
CA LEU A 161 12.73 8.65 -10.01
C LEU A 161 13.51 9.75 -9.29
N GLY A 162 14.67 9.40 -8.73
CA GLY A 162 15.67 10.38 -8.31
C GLY A 162 16.72 10.51 -9.41
N LYS A 163 16.83 11.69 -10.03
CA LYS A 163 18.00 12.01 -10.86
C LYS A 163 19.14 12.44 -9.93
N TYR A 164 20.20 11.63 -9.84
CA TYR A 164 21.46 12.07 -9.25
C TYR A 164 22.36 12.57 -10.38
N SER A 165 22.46 13.89 -10.54
CA SER A 165 23.49 14.48 -11.39
C SER A 165 24.80 14.50 -10.61
N TYR A 166 25.73 13.61 -10.95
CA TYR A 166 27.12 13.76 -10.52
C TYR A 166 27.77 14.87 -11.36
N SER A 167 27.94 16.06 -10.78
CA SER A 167 28.88 17.05 -11.31
C SER A 167 30.30 16.52 -11.08
N HIS A 168 30.95 16.05 -12.13
CA HIS A 168 32.41 15.91 -12.10
C HIS A 168 33.00 17.31 -12.29
N SER A 169 33.60 17.83 -11.22
CA SER A 169 34.53 18.96 -11.26
C SER A 169 35.90 18.51 -11.76
#